data_AF-A0A7C8AGC3-F1
#
_entry.id   AF-A0A7C8AGC3-F1
#
_cell.length_a   1.000
_cell.length_b   1.000
_cell.length_c   1.000
_cell.angle_alpha   90.00
_cell.angle_beta   90.00
_cell.angle_gamma   90.00
#
_symmetry.space_group_name_H-M   'P 1'
#
loop_
_entity.id
_entity.type
_entity.pdbx_description
1 polymer ?
#
loop_
_entity_poly.entity_id
_entity_poly.type
_entity_poly.pdbx_seq_one_letter_code
_entity_poly.pdbx_strand_id
1 'polypeptide(L)'
;MVLSSLILCAPAMAELGYTDWFENGEPTMLSILGGIYGGTWSNGGPDYTNGDITVYRVYDFDDGQESIHIVDGDQFDIDQVWTDGIATVTAQAKYAGLNQSFGWNQGGTDPCNYQELLSYDGPSGVIEGGPVVEIDIEGDFLWGIQPNGDEWWSKMSNNSDGGMDHLITFFVEGVGEPDETVWLLFWEDLPSSSWDQDYQDFVVEIRASIPEPATMFLLGLGGLALLKKRRK
;
A
#
# COMPACT_ATOMS: atom_id res chain seq x y z
N MET A 1 50.81 -26.63 -11.45
CA MET A 1 49.40 -27.04 -11.44
C MET A 1 48.73 -26.21 -10.34
N VAL A 2 48.15 -25.08 -10.71
CA VAL A 2 47.54 -24.11 -9.78
C VAL A 2 46.04 -24.32 -9.87
N LEU A 3 45.41 -24.78 -8.78
CA LEU A 3 43.95 -24.81 -8.69
C LEU A 3 43.46 -23.36 -8.60
N SER A 4 42.80 -22.90 -9.65
CA SER A 4 42.04 -21.66 -9.64
C SER A 4 40.74 -21.92 -8.92
N SER A 5 40.60 -21.42 -7.69
CA SER A 5 39.33 -21.44 -6.97
C SER A 5 38.34 -20.53 -7.71
N LEU A 6 37.30 -21.13 -8.30
CA LEU A 6 36.10 -20.38 -8.66
C LEU A 6 35.43 -19.95 -7.35
N ILE A 7 35.53 -18.67 -7.05
CA ILE A 7 34.63 -18.03 -6.09
C ILE A 7 33.31 -17.85 -6.84
N LEU A 8 32.37 -18.77 -6.62
CA LEU A 8 30.97 -18.51 -6.90
C LEU A 8 30.54 -17.41 -5.93
N CYS A 9 30.43 -16.17 -6.43
CA CYS A 9 29.51 -15.22 -5.82
C CYS A 9 28.13 -15.88 -5.92
N ALA A 10 27.63 -16.41 -4.80
CA ALA A 10 26.20 -16.49 -4.65
C ALA A 10 25.68 -15.05 -4.83
N PRO A 11 24.60 -14.81 -5.59
CA PRO A 11 23.91 -13.54 -5.45
C PRO A 11 23.63 -13.38 -3.97
N ALA A 12 24.08 -12.26 -3.39
CA ALA A 12 23.51 -11.82 -2.14
C ALA A 12 22.00 -11.78 -2.41
N MET A 13 21.25 -12.71 -1.82
CA MET A 13 19.84 -12.45 -1.61
C MET A 13 19.80 -11.08 -0.96
N ALA A 14 19.05 -10.15 -1.58
CA ALA A 14 18.77 -8.86 -0.98
C ALA A 14 18.48 -9.10 0.50
N GLU A 15 19.17 -8.35 1.36
CA GLU A 15 18.85 -8.32 2.77
C GLU A 15 17.35 -8.01 2.81
N LEU A 16 16.53 -8.98 3.22
CA LEU A 16 15.10 -8.79 3.46
C LEU A 16 15.05 -7.61 4.43
N GLY A 17 14.74 -6.42 3.88
CA GLY A 17 14.92 -5.11 4.49
C GLY A 17 13.95 -4.91 5.64
N TYR A 18 14.13 -5.69 6.69
CA TYR A 18 13.42 -5.57 7.93
C TYR A 18 14.44 -5.55 9.05
N THR A 19 14.68 -4.37 9.58
CA THR A 19 14.95 -4.28 11.00
C THR A 19 13.63 -3.93 11.65
N ASP A 20 13.20 -4.77 12.60
CA ASP A 20 12.41 -4.36 13.76
C ASP A 20 13.21 -3.22 14.47
N TRP A 21 13.31 -2.05 13.85
CA TRP A 21 14.01 -0.93 14.43
C TRP A 21 13.00 -0.19 15.28
N PHE A 22 13.28 -0.21 16.59
CA PHE A 22 12.45 0.44 17.58
C PHE A 22 13.26 1.57 18.18
N GLU A 23 12.94 2.82 17.83
CA GLU A 23 13.35 3.95 18.65
C GLU A 23 12.38 4.14 19.84
N ASN A 24 12.89 4.71 20.92
CA ASN A 24 12.27 4.67 22.25
C ASN A 24 10.88 5.32 22.29
N GLY A 25 9.83 4.50 22.24
CA GLY A 25 8.46 4.86 22.62
C GLY A 25 7.44 4.85 21.49
N GLU A 26 7.87 4.61 20.26
CA GLU A 26 6.96 4.42 19.14
C GLU A 26 6.35 3.01 19.16
N PRO A 27 5.12 2.82 18.65
CA PRO A 27 4.49 1.51 18.67
C PRO A 27 5.22 0.54 17.76
N THR A 28 4.96 -0.75 17.96
CA THR A 28 5.38 -1.78 17.01
C THR A 28 4.36 -1.89 15.88
N MET A 29 4.73 -2.44 14.72
CA MET A 29 3.80 -2.87 13.67
C MET A 29 2.58 -3.64 14.21
N LEU A 30 2.79 -4.60 15.12
CA LEU A 30 1.71 -5.36 15.78
C LEU A 30 0.70 -4.48 16.54
N SER A 31 1.19 -3.41 17.16
CA SER A 31 0.38 -2.45 17.92
C SER A 31 -0.38 -1.52 16.99
N ILE A 32 0.22 -1.13 15.85
CA ILE A 32 -0.45 -0.33 14.82
C ILE A 32 -1.58 -1.17 14.20
N LEU A 33 -1.30 -2.39 13.76
CA LEU A 33 -2.30 -3.31 13.23
C LEU A 33 -3.41 -3.60 14.24
N GLY A 34 -3.07 -3.78 15.51
CA GLY A 34 -4.04 -3.92 16.59
C GLY A 34 -4.89 -2.68 16.84
N GLY A 35 -4.36 -1.49 16.57
CA GLY A 35 -5.12 -0.24 16.66
C GLY A 35 -6.03 0.00 15.45
N ILE A 36 -5.59 -0.37 14.23
CA ILE A 36 -6.37 -0.21 12.99
C ILE A 36 -7.48 -1.27 12.91
N TYR A 37 -7.13 -2.54 13.08
CA TYR A 37 -8.03 -3.68 12.85
C TYR A 37 -8.54 -4.35 14.12
N GLY A 38 -8.04 -3.93 15.30
CA GLY A 38 -8.36 -4.60 16.55
C GLY A 38 -7.63 -5.95 16.72
N GLY A 39 -7.90 -6.60 17.85
CA GLY A 39 -7.39 -7.92 18.17
C GLY A 39 -5.95 -7.94 18.69
N THR A 40 -5.40 -9.14 18.84
CA THR A 40 -4.00 -9.36 19.23
C THR A 40 -3.26 -9.99 18.07
N TRP A 41 -2.23 -9.30 17.59
CA TRP A 41 -1.48 -9.71 16.42
C TRP A 41 -0.25 -10.51 16.80
N SER A 42 0.17 -11.37 15.89
CA SER A 42 1.41 -12.14 15.97
C SER A 42 2.15 -12.09 14.64
N ASN A 43 3.47 -12.16 14.70
CA ASN A 43 4.35 -12.20 13.55
C ASN A 43 4.57 -13.67 13.13
N GLY A 44 4.46 -13.94 11.82
CA GLY A 44 4.68 -15.25 11.19
C GLY A 44 5.86 -15.26 10.18
N GLY A 45 6.79 -14.32 10.28
CA GLY A 45 7.84 -14.03 9.32
C GLY A 45 7.71 -12.60 8.79
N PRO A 46 7.63 -12.39 7.46
CA PRO A 46 7.31 -11.07 6.91
C PRO A 46 5.81 -10.71 7.05
N ASP A 47 4.97 -11.70 7.35
CA ASP A 47 3.51 -11.57 7.44
C ASP A 47 3.03 -11.50 8.90
N TYR A 48 1.83 -10.94 9.11
CA TYR A 48 1.21 -10.82 10.42
C TYR A 48 -0.23 -11.32 10.42
N THR A 49 -0.68 -11.87 11.55
CA THR A 49 -2.08 -12.33 11.70
C THR A 49 -2.60 -12.18 13.12
N ASN A 50 -3.89 -11.92 13.26
CA ASN A 50 -4.64 -12.02 14.52
C ASN A 50 -5.56 -13.26 14.59
N GLY A 51 -5.47 -14.16 13.60
CA GLY A 51 -6.28 -15.37 13.47
C GLY A 51 -7.53 -15.21 12.59
N ASP A 52 -8.07 -14.00 12.48
CA ASP A 52 -9.20 -13.67 11.60
C ASP A 52 -8.74 -12.88 10.36
N ILE A 53 -7.76 -12.00 10.54
CA ILE A 53 -7.17 -11.13 9.52
C ILE A 53 -5.70 -11.53 9.36
N THR A 54 -5.23 -11.54 8.12
CA THR A 54 -3.82 -11.74 7.79
C THR A 54 -3.36 -10.61 6.87
N VAL A 55 -2.19 -10.04 7.16
CA VAL A 55 -1.52 -9.08 6.26
C VAL A 55 -0.26 -9.72 5.72
N TYR A 56 -0.15 -9.78 4.40
CA TYR A 56 0.97 -10.38 3.68
C TYR A 56 1.87 -9.28 3.15
N ARG A 57 3.17 -9.40 3.41
CA ARG A 57 4.15 -8.44 2.87
C ARG A 57 4.24 -8.60 1.36
N VAL A 58 4.05 -7.49 0.65
CA VAL A 58 4.27 -7.40 -0.80
C VAL A 58 5.77 -7.36 -1.09
N TYR A 59 6.21 -7.81 -2.27
CA TYR A 59 7.63 -7.75 -2.63
C TYR A 59 8.07 -6.37 -3.15
N ASP A 60 9.27 -5.95 -2.75
CA ASP A 60 9.88 -4.71 -3.25
C ASP A 60 10.70 -4.95 -4.53
N PHE A 61 11.25 -6.17 -4.69
CA PHE A 61 12.12 -6.58 -5.79
C PHE A 61 11.95 -8.07 -6.14
N ASP A 62 11.55 -8.43 -7.37
CA ASP A 62 11.82 -9.78 -7.96
C ASP A 62 11.49 -9.90 -9.47
N ASP A 63 11.36 -11.15 -9.99
CA ASP A 63 10.98 -11.58 -11.35
C ASP A 63 9.46 -11.58 -11.66
N GLY A 64 8.64 -11.00 -10.77
CA GLY A 64 7.19 -10.78 -10.90
C GLY A 64 6.80 -9.59 -11.79
N GLN A 65 5.50 -9.38 -12.02
CA GLN A 65 5.00 -8.33 -12.92
C GLN A 65 5.43 -6.93 -12.49
N GLU A 66 5.55 -6.01 -13.46
CA GLU A 66 6.10 -4.67 -13.24
C GLU A 66 5.18 -3.75 -12.40
N SER A 67 3.88 -4.08 -12.27
CA SER A 67 2.87 -3.22 -11.61
C SER A 67 1.86 -4.02 -10.77
N ILE A 68 1.45 -3.48 -9.62
CA ILE A 68 0.30 -3.95 -8.83
C ILE A 68 -0.99 -3.41 -9.45
N HIS A 69 -1.91 -4.30 -9.82
CA HIS A 69 -3.29 -3.89 -10.07
C HIS A 69 -4.01 -3.68 -8.73
N ILE A 70 -4.51 -2.47 -8.43
CA ILE A 70 -5.07 -2.22 -7.08
C ILE A 70 -6.32 -3.09 -6.80
N VAL A 71 -7.00 -3.54 -7.85
CA VAL A 71 -8.27 -4.26 -7.76
C VAL A 71 -8.07 -5.77 -7.66
N ASP A 72 -7.16 -6.36 -8.43
CA ASP A 72 -6.98 -7.81 -8.56
C ASP A 72 -5.53 -8.29 -8.45
N GLY A 73 -4.59 -7.40 -8.14
CA GLY A 73 -3.20 -7.74 -7.84
C GLY A 73 -3.06 -8.51 -6.53
N ASP A 74 -1.86 -9.04 -6.29
CA ASP A 74 -1.55 -9.83 -5.09
C ASP A 74 -0.19 -9.45 -4.46
N GLN A 75 0.18 -10.15 -3.39
CA GLN A 75 1.42 -9.91 -2.64
C GLN A 75 2.73 -10.29 -3.37
N PHE A 76 2.65 -10.99 -4.50
CA PHE A 76 3.81 -11.41 -5.27
C PHE A 76 4.16 -10.42 -6.38
N ASP A 77 3.29 -9.44 -6.63
CA ASP A 77 3.58 -8.27 -7.47
C ASP A 77 4.54 -7.30 -6.74
N ILE A 78 5.09 -6.34 -7.50
CA ILE A 78 6.09 -5.39 -7.02
C ILE A 78 5.46 -4.02 -6.75
N ASP A 79 5.63 -3.49 -5.54
CA ASP A 79 4.96 -2.26 -5.07
C ASP A 79 5.53 -0.93 -5.61
N GLN A 80 6.34 -1.01 -6.65
CA GLN A 80 7.00 0.12 -7.30
C GLN A 80 6.09 0.86 -8.28
N VAL A 81 5.18 0.17 -8.96
CA VAL A 81 4.22 0.76 -9.92
C VAL A 81 2.86 0.16 -9.63
N TRP A 82 1.82 0.99 -9.74
CA TRP A 82 0.45 0.61 -9.47
C TRP A 82 -0.41 0.92 -10.68
N THR A 83 -1.55 0.23 -10.86
CA THR A 83 -2.38 0.43 -12.03
C THR A 83 -3.86 0.17 -11.77
N ASP A 84 -4.68 0.91 -12.54
CA ASP A 84 -6.14 0.82 -12.66
C ASP A 84 -6.93 0.99 -11.35
N GLY A 85 -8.25 1.08 -11.44
CA GLY A 85 -9.19 0.79 -10.35
C GLY A 85 -9.91 1.98 -9.72
N ILE A 86 -11.02 1.67 -9.03
CA ILE A 86 -11.73 2.60 -8.15
C ILE A 86 -11.39 2.23 -6.72
N ALA A 87 -10.88 3.20 -5.96
CA ALA A 87 -10.47 2.96 -4.58
C ALA A 87 -10.88 4.07 -3.63
N THR A 88 -11.06 3.67 -2.38
CA THR A 88 -11.13 4.58 -1.23
C THR A 88 -9.78 4.57 -0.53
N VAL A 89 -9.18 5.75 -0.37
CA VAL A 89 -7.89 5.95 0.30
C VAL A 89 -8.16 6.62 1.65
N THR A 90 -7.64 6.03 2.73
CA THR A 90 -7.86 6.50 4.12
C THR A 90 -6.54 6.59 4.87
N ALA A 91 -6.28 7.72 5.53
CA ALA A 91 -5.18 7.82 6.49
C ALA A 91 -5.53 7.09 7.79
N GLN A 92 -4.73 6.08 8.16
CA GLN A 92 -5.01 5.19 9.28
C GLN A 92 -4.16 5.47 10.52
N ALA A 93 -2.90 5.86 10.34
CA ALA A 93 -2.01 6.20 11.45
C ALA A 93 -0.93 7.20 11.02
N LYS A 94 -0.36 7.88 12.01
CA LYS A 94 0.82 8.75 11.85
C LYS A 94 1.65 8.68 13.11
N TYR A 95 2.94 8.39 13.00
CA TYR A 95 3.86 8.49 14.13
C TYR A 95 4.93 9.56 13.94
N ALA A 96 5.06 10.08 12.72
CA ALA A 96 5.92 11.21 12.38
C ALA A 96 5.65 12.49 13.19
N GLY A 97 6.74 13.22 13.43
CA GLY A 97 6.70 14.60 13.93
C GLY A 97 6.30 15.64 12.87
N LEU A 98 6.43 15.32 11.58
CA LEU A 98 6.14 16.21 10.45
C LEU A 98 4.68 16.15 10.01
N ASN A 99 4.21 17.14 9.25
CA ASN A 99 2.92 17.11 8.59
C ASN A 99 2.97 16.12 7.43
N GLN A 100 1.99 15.22 7.34
CA GLN A 100 1.94 14.19 6.30
C GLN A 100 0.91 14.50 5.23
N SER A 101 1.27 14.22 3.98
CA SER A 101 0.35 14.20 2.85
C SER A 101 0.60 12.95 2.03
N PHE A 102 -0.47 12.38 1.50
CA PHE A 102 -0.44 11.23 0.60
C PHE A 102 -1.12 11.60 -0.71
N GLY A 103 -0.52 11.14 -1.79
CA GLY A 103 -0.91 11.49 -3.13
C GLY A 103 -0.33 10.54 -4.16
N TRP A 104 -0.39 10.99 -5.40
CA TRP A 104 0.02 10.21 -6.56
C TRP A 104 0.49 11.13 -7.69
N ASN A 105 1.11 10.54 -8.73
CA ASN A 105 1.61 11.28 -9.90
C ASN A 105 0.57 11.50 -11.00
N GLN A 106 -0.69 11.11 -10.78
CA GLN A 106 -1.79 11.20 -11.75
C GLN A 106 -1.55 10.40 -13.05
N GLY A 107 -0.64 9.44 -13.03
CA GLY A 107 -0.38 8.52 -14.14
C GLY A 107 1.07 8.53 -14.66
N GLY A 108 1.43 7.44 -15.34
CA GLY A 108 2.78 7.13 -15.80
C GLY A 108 3.69 6.59 -14.70
N THR A 109 4.93 6.26 -15.06
CA THR A 109 5.93 5.67 -14.16
C THR A 109 7.07 6.63 -13.84
N ASP A 110 6.87 7.92 -14.11
CA ASP A 110 7.78 9.02 -13.81
C ASP A 110 7.19 9.91 -12.68
N PRO A 111 8.03 10.44 -11.77
CA PRO A 111 7.61 11.21 -10.60
C PRO A 111 7.33 12.66 -11.01
N CYS A 112 6.21 12.89 -11.69
CA CYS A 112 5.78 14.23 -12.07
C CYS A 112 4.36 14.48 -11.61
N ASN A 113 4.03 15.75 -11.33
CA ASN A 113 2.67 16.17 -10.98
C ASN A 113 2.12 15.49 -9.72
N TYR A 114 2.85 15.60 -8.59
CA TYR A 114 2.28 15.20 -7.30
C TYR A 114 0.93 15.89 -7.08
N GLN A 115 -0.12 15.09 -7.00
CA GLN A 115 -1.44 15.52 -6.60
C GLN A 115 -1.72 14.95 -5.21
N GLU A 116 -1.83 15.84 -4.23
CA GLU A 116 -2.31 15.49 -2.90
C GLU A 116 -3.74 14.94 -2.99
N LEU A 117 -3.94 13.77 -2.40
CA LEU A 117 -5.24 13.13 -2.23
C LEU A 117 -5.80 13.40 -0.83
N LEU A 118 -4.94 13.30 0.19
CA LEU A 118 -5.26 13.58 1.57
C LEU A 118 -4.03 14.11 2.34
N SER A 119 -4.27 14.76 3.46
CA SER A 119 -3.23 15.22 4.38
C SER A 119 -3.68 15.15 5.83
N TYR A 120 -2.73 14.97 6.74
CA TYR A 120 -2.97 14.86 8.17
C TYR A 120 -1.87 15.56 8.99
N ASP A 121 -2.30 16.59 9.74
CA ASP A 121 -1.48 17.38 10.68
C ASP A 121 -1.98 17.19 12.13
N GLY A 122 -2.56 16.02 12.40
CA GLY A 122 -3.04 15.70 13.73
C GLY A 122 -1.94 15.10 14.63
N PRO A 123 -2.31 14.76 15.88
CA PRO A 123 -1.39 14.12 16.81
C PRO A 123 -0.92 12.75 16.31
N SER A 124 0.20 12.30 16.86
CA SER A 124 0.72 10.94 16.65
C SER A 124 -0.23 9.89 17.24
N GLY A 125 -0.43 8.78 16.54
CA GLY A 125 -1.34 7.70 16.90
C GLY A 125 -2.10 7.11 15.70
N VAL A 126 -2.93 6.11 16.01
CA VAL A 126 -3.98 5.65 15.10
C VAL A 126 -5.05 6.74 14.97
N ILE A 127 -5.49 6.98 13.73
CA ILE A 127 -6.38 8.07 13.38
C ILE A 127 -7.82 7.54 13.31
N GLU A 128 -8.58 7.75 14.39
CA GLU A 128 -10.01 7.44 14.38
C GLU A 128 -10.77 8.36 13.40
N GLY A 129 -11.31 7.78 12.32
CA GLY A 129 -12.07 8.53 11.32
C GLY A 129 -11.19 9.49 10.52
N GLY A 130 -9.99 9.04 10.13
CA GLY A 130 -9.02 9.83 9.38
C GLY A 130 -9.55 10.37 8.04
N PRO A 131 -8.83 11.34 7.44
CA PRO A 131 -9.10 11.82 6.09
C PRO A 131 -9.31 10.67 5.11
N VAL A 132 -10.34 10.79 4.29
CA VAL A 132 -10.76 9.77 3.32
C VAL A 132 -11.12 10.41 1.98
N VAL A 133 -10.74 9.76 0.88
CA VAL A 133 -11.03 10.22 -0.48
C VAL A 133 -11.28 9.02 -1.40
N GLU A 134 -12.25 9.16 -2.29
CA GLU A 134 -12.50 8.22 -3.37
C GLU A 134 -11.78 8.69 -4.64
N ILE A 135 -11.13 7.76 -5.32
CA ILE A 135 -10.38 8.00 -6.55
C ILE A 135 -10.76 6.96 -7.60
N ASP A 136 -10.67 7.39 -8.86
CA ASP A 136 -10.86 6.57 -10.05
C ASP A 136 -9.59 6.71 -10.89
N ILE A 137 -8.94 5.58 -11.13
CA ILE A 137 -7.60 5.48 -11.69
C ILE A 137 -7.67 4.72 -13.00
N GLU A 138 -7.03 5.27 -14.03
CA GLU A 138 -6.82 4.59 -15.30
C GLU A 138 -5.31 4.52 -15.60
N GLY A 139 -4.81 3.32 -15.88
CA GLY A 139 -3.42 3.08 -16.25
C GLY A 139 -2.43 3.16 -15.09
N ASP A 140 -1.15 3.06 -15.44
CA ASP A 140 -0.06 3.00 -14.47
C ASP A 140 0.14 4.33 -13.75
N PHE A 141 0.53 4.28 -12.49
CA PHE A 141 0.81 5.44 -11.64
C PHE A 141 1.75 5.08 -10.49
N LEU A 142 2.19 6.09 -9.75
CA LEU A 142 3.02 5.97 -8.54
C LEU A 142 2.28 6.58 -7.34
N TRP A 143 2.27 5.87 -6.22
CA TRP A 143 1.98 6.50 -4.91
C TRP A 143 3.16 7.35 -4.45
N GLY A 144 2.86 8.40 -3.69
CA GLY A 144 3.89 9.17 -3.00
C GLY A 144 3.38 9.91 -1.77
N ILE A 145 4.32 10.33 -0.93
CA ILE A 145 4.08 11.23 0.20
C ILE A 145 4.86 12.53 0.02
N GLN A 146 4.37 13.62 0.62
CA GLN A 146 5.06 14.91 0.61
C GLN A 146 5.26 15.53 2.01
N PRO A 147 6.06 14.90 2.89
CA PRO A 147 6.31 15.43 4.23
C PRO A 147 7.04 16.77 4.18
N ASN A 148 6.36 17.84 4.60
CA ASN A 148 6.91 19.20 4.64
C ASN A 148 7.59 19.69 3.34
N GLY A 149 7.15 19.18 2.18
CA GLY A 149 7.62 19.59 0.85
C GLY A 149 8.71 18.70 0.24
N ASP A 150 9.31 17.78 0.99
CA ASP A 150 10.11 16.69 0.41
C ASP A 150 9.18 15.66 -0.21
N GLU A 151 9.56 14.99 -1.31
CA GLU A 151 8.71 14.04 -2.02
C GLU A 151 9.35 12.66 -2.07
N TRP A 152 8.61 11.64 -1.63
CA TRP A 152 9.00 10.23 -1.67
C TRP A 152 7.98 9.43 -2.46
N TRP A 153 8.45 8.52 -3.29
CA TRP A 153 7.65 7.74 -4.23
C TRP A 153 7.81 6.25 -3.96
N SER A 154 6.74 5.52 -4.25
CA SER A 154 6.68 4.05 -4.24
C SER A 154 7.79 3.45 -5.11
N LYS A 155 8.10 4.09 -6.23
CA LYS A 155 9.22 3.70 -7.09
C LYS A 155 10.56 4.22 -6.54
N MET A 156 11.35 3.35 -5.94
CA MET A 156 12.65 3.66 -5.32
C MET A 156 13.55 4.46 -6.25
N SER A 157 13.60 4.13 -7.55
CA SER A 157 14.51 4.80 -8.51
C SER A 157 14.20 6.28 -8.73
N ASN A 158 13.07 6.75 -8.21
CA ASN A 158 12.64 8.14 -8.22
C ASN A 158 12.91 8.89 -6.91
N ASN A 159 13.38 8.20 -5.87
CA ASN A 159 13.73 8.81 -4.59
C ASN A 159 15.13 9.45 -4.66
N SER A 160 15.21 10.71 -4.26
CA SER A 160 16.38 11.57 -4.48
C SER A 160 17.58 11.24 -3.58
N ASP A 161 17.39 10.36 -2.60
CA ASP A 161 18.33 10.04 -1.54
C ASP A 161 19.21 8.81 -1.87
N GLY A 162 19.42 8.54 -3.16
CA GLY A 162 20.16 7.38 -3.65
C GLY A 162 19.26 6.23 -4.10
N GLY A 163 17.96 6.51 -4.22
CA GLY A 163 16.95 5.56 -4.66
C GLY A 163 16.57 4.59 -3.57
N MET A 164 16.45 5.05 -2.33
CA MET A 164 16.02 4.20 -1.23
C MET A 164 14.53 3.92 -1.30
N ASP A 165 14.11 2.84 -0.66
CA ASP A 165 12.70 2.47 -0.58
C ASP A 165 12.04 3.09 0.64
N HIS A 166 11.04 3.94 0.41
CA HIS A 166 10.29 4.66 1.43
C HIS A 166 8.92 4.02 1.70
N LEU A 167 8.59 2.92 1.05
CA LEU A 167 7.30 2.27 1.14
C LEU A 167 7.44 0.81 1.56
N ILE A 168 6.61 0.41 2.52
CA ILE A 168 6.30 -0.99 2.79
C ILE A 168 4.81 -1.20 2.50
N THR A 169 4.52 -2.20 1.68
CA THR A 169 3.15 -2.53 1.29
C THR A 169 2.73 -3.88 1.85
N PHE A 170 1.49 -3.94 2.34
CA PHE A 170 0.83 -5.19 2.71
C PHE A 170 -0.47 -5.39 1.93
N PHE A 171 -0.70 -6.63 1.50
CA PHE A 171 -2.01 -7.14 1.06
C PHE A 171 -2.78 -7.66 2.27
N VAL A 172 -4.03 -7.25 2.46
CA VAL A 172 -4.81 -7.54 3.67
C VAL A 172 -5.98 -8.48 3.35
N GLU A 173 -5.97 -9.68 3.93
CA GLU A 173 -7.07 -10.64 3.86
C GLU A 173 -7.90 -10.66 5.14
N GLY A 174 -9.20 -10.97 5.01
CA GLY A 174 -10.11 -11.11 6.16
C GLY A 174 -10.82 -9.82 6.58
N VAL A 175 -10.72 -8.76 5.77
CA VAL A 175 -11.44 -7.49 5.93
C VAL A 175 -12.08 -7.05 4.61
N GLY A 176 -13.03 -6.12 4.68
CA GLY A 176 -13.73 -5.60 3.49
C GLY A 176 -14.90 -6.48 3.03
N GLU A 177 -15.56 -6.02 1.97
CA GLU A 177 -16.59 -6.79 1.27
C GLU A 177 -15.95 -7.86 0.35
N PRO A 178 -16.69 -8.90 -0.08
CA PRO A 178 -16.14 -10.03 -0.84
C PRO A 178 -15.48 -9.68 -2.20
N ASP A 179 -15.75 -8.50 -2.74
CA ASP A 179 -15.23 -7.97 -3.99
C ASP A 179 -14.32 -6.74 -3.78
N GLU A 180 -13.89 -6.51 -2.53
CA GLU A 180 -12.88 -5.53 -2.18
C GLU A 180 -11.50 -6.17 -2.03
N THR A 181 -10.51 -5.47 -2.57
CA THR A 181 -9.09 -5.71 -2.31
C THR A 181 -8.56 -4.62 -1.40
N VAL A 182 -7.84 -5.00 -0.35
CA VAL A 182 -7.36 -4.07 0.68
C VAL A 182 -5.84 -4.08 0.74
N TRP A 183 -5.24 -2.90 0.60
CA TRP A 183 -3.81 -2.66 0.74
C TRP A 183 -3.54 -1.75 1.91
N LEU A 184 -2.43 -1.97 2.60
CA LEU A 184 -1.97 -1.12 3.69
C LEU A 184 -0.52 -0.69 3.42
N LEU A 185 -0.32 0.61 3.30
CA LEU A 185 0.95 1.24 2.92
C LEU A 185 1.54 1.94 4.13
N PHE A 186 2.80 1.64 4.42
CA PHE A 186 3.61 2.14 5.53
C PHE A 186 4.77 2.94 4.97
N TRP A 187 4.85 4.22 5.31
CA TRP A 187 5.82 5.15 4.73
C TRP A 187 6.88 5.60 5.72
N GLU A 188 8.07 5.87 5.18
CA GLU A 188 9.16 6.63 5.80
C GLU A 188 9.22 8.06 5.25
N ASP A 189 9.22 9.06 6.13
CA ASP A 189 9.08 10.47 5.76
C ASP A 189 10.40 11.23 5.66
N LEU A 190 11.49 10.68 6.23
CA LEU A 190 12.81 11.30 6.22
C LEU A 190 13.75 10.68 5.18
N PRO A 191 14.72 11.44 4.63
CA PRO A 191 15.74 10.88 3.75
C PRO A 191 16.59 9.85 4.51
N SER A 192 17.15 8.86 3.80
CA SER A 192 17.93 7.77 4.40
C SER A 192 19.13 8.16 5.27
N SER A 193 19.62 9.39 5.13
CA SER A 193 20.64 9.94 6.01
C SER A 193 20.16 10.26 7.44
N SER A 194 18.85 10.28 7.67
CA SER A 194 18.20 10.77 8.90
C SER A 194 16.99 9.96 9.36
N TRP A 195 16.49 9.00 8.56
CA TRP A 195 15.40 8.11 8.95
C TRP A 195 15.81 7.08 10.01
N ASP A 196 14.85 6.51 10.70
CA ASP A 196 15.00 5.43 11.69
C ASP A 196 14.47 4.08 11.21
N GLN A 197 13.90 4.01 10.00
CA GLN A 197 13.60 2.77 9.26
C GLN A 197 12.51 1.90 9.91
N ASP A 198 11.53 2.54 10.54
CA ASP A 198 10.39 1.88 11.16
C ASP A 198 9.10 1.94 10.31
N TYR A 199 9.09 2.77 9.26
CA TYR A 199 8.03 2.91 8.25
C TYR A 199 6.64 3.24 8.80
N GLN A 200 6.57 3.79 10.00
CA GLN A 200 5.30 4.12 10.65
C GLN A 200 5.01 5.62 10.70
N ASP A 201 5.83 6.42 10.01
CA ASP A 201 5.64 7.86 9.89
C ASP A 201 4.25 8.20 9.36
N PHE A 202 3.81 7.48 8.31
CA PHE A 202 2.46 7.59 7.79
C PHE A 202 1.91 6.27 7.26
N VAL A 203 0.69 5.92 7.69
CA VAL A 203 0.02 4.66 7.31
C VAL A 203 -1.28 4.96 6.58
N VAL A 204 -1.43 4.38 5.39
CA VAL A 204 -2.56 4.61 4.50
C VAL A 204 -3.18 3.28 4.10
N GLU A 205 -4.51 3.16 4.22
CA GLU A 205 -5.26 2.02 3.71
C GLU A 205 -5.91 2.38 2.38
N ILE A 206 -5.82 1.47 1.42
CA ILE A 206 -6.48 1.55 0.11
C ILE A 206 -7.47 0.40 0.03
N ARG A 207 -8.74 0.71 -0.18
CA ARG A 207 -9.80 -0.27 -0.45
C ARG A 207 -10.26 -0.11 -1.87
N ALA A 208 -9.87 -1.03 -2.74
CA ALA A 208 -10.27 -1.06 -4.13
C ALA A 208 -11.44 -2.02 -4.32
N SER A 209 -12.40 -1.67 -5.18
CA SER A 209 -13.54 -2.53 -5.49
C SER A 209 -13.71 -2.67 -7.00
N ILE A 210 -14.17 -3.84 -7.45
CA ILE A 210 -14.62 -4.00 -8.83
C ILE A 210 -15.99 -3.33 -8.94
N PRO A 211 -16.19 -2.31 -9.80
CA PRO A 211 -17.51 -1.70 -9.96
C PRO A 211 -18.49 -2.78 -10.44
N GLU A 212 -19.54 -3.07 -9.64
CA GLU A 212 -20.47 -4.18 -9.92
C GLU A 212 -20.90 -4.20 -11.40
N PRO A 213 -20.43 -5.18 -12.20
CA PRO A 213 -20.62 -5.14 -13.63
C PRO A 213 -22.03 -5.61 -13.96
N ALA A 214 -22.90 -4.68 -14.38
CA ALA A 214 -24.11 -4.95 -15.16
C ALA A 214 -25.22 -5.84 -14.56
N THR A 215 -25.11 -6.34 -13.32
CA THR A 215 -26.22 -7.01 -12.59
C THR A 215 -27.43 -6.09 -12.47
N MET A 216 -27.20 -4.79 -12.24
CA MET A 216 -28.21 -3.74 -12.32
C MET A 216 -28.87 -3.65 -13.70
N PHE A 217 -28.10 -3.83 -14.78
CA PHE A 217 -28.61 -3.80 -16.14
C PHE A 217 -29.46 -5.04 -16.47
N LEU A 218 -29.04 -6.22 -16.01
CA LEU A 218 -29.80 -7.47 -16.16
C LEU A 218 -31.09 -7.51 -15.34
N LEU A 219 -31.10 -6.94 -14.12
CA LEU A 219 -32.33 -6.73 -13.34
C LEU A 219 -33.28 -5.75 -14.04
N GLY A 220 -32.74 -4.65 -14.59
CA GLY A 220 -33.52 -3.67 -15.35
C GLY A 220 -34.19 -4.27 -16.60
N LEU A 221 -33.43 -5.04 -17.40
CA LEU A 221 -33.96 -5.69 -18.60
C LEU A 221 -34.89 -6.88 -18.28
N GLY A 222 -34.57 -7.67 -17.25
CA GLY A 222 -35.40 -8.78 -16.78
C GLY A 222 -36.76 -8.31 -16.25
N GLY A 223 -36.80 -7.20 -15.51
CA GLY A 223 -38.04 -6.58 -15.04
C GLY A 223 -38.95 -6.10 -16.18
N LEU A 224 -38.37 -5.46 -17.21
CA LEU A 224 -39.11 -5.00 -18.39
C LEU A 224 -39.70 -6.16 -19.22
N ALA A 225 -38.98 -7.27 -19.35
CA ALA A 225 -39.47 -8.46 -20.04
C ALA A 225 -40.68 -9.10 -19.32
N LEU A 226 -40.67 -9.13 -17.98
CA LEU A 226 -41.78 -9.64 -17.16
C LEU A 226 -43.01 -8.71 -17.20
N LEU A 227 -42.81 -7.39 -17.22
CA LEU A 227 -43.90 -6.41 -17.36
C LEU A 227 -44.58 -6.51 -18.73
N LYS A 228 -43.82 -6.78 -19.81
CA LYS A 228 -44.38 -7.00 -21.15
C LYS A 228 -45.21 -8.27 -21.26
N LYS A 229 -44.89 -9.32 -20.49
CA LYS A 229 -45.61 -10.60 -20.47
C LYS A 229 -46.97 -10.52 -19.74
N ARG A 230 -47.13 -9.57 -18.81
CA ARG A 230 -48.40 -9.35 -18.07
C ARG A 230 -49.47 -8.57 -18.84
N ARG A 231 -49.15 -8.01 -20.02
CA ARG A 231 -50.09 -7.21 -20.84
C ARG A 231 -50.70 -7.98 -22.02
N LYS A 232 -50.55 -9.30 -22.06
CA LYS A 232 -51.29 -10.20 -22.97
C LYS A 232 -52.20 -11.10 -22.13
#